data_AF-A0A940NXD2-F1
#
_entry.id   AF-A0A940NXD2-F1
#
_cell.length_a   1.000
_cell.length_b   1.000
_cell.length_c   1.000
_cell.angle_alpha   90.00
_cell.angle_beta   90.00
_cell.angle_gamma   90.00
#
_symmetry.space_group_name_H-M   'P 1'
#
loop_
_entity.id
_entity.type
_entity.pdbx_description
1 polymer ?
#
loop_
_entity_poly.entity_id
_entity_poly.type
_entity_poly.pdbx_seq_one_letter_code
_entity_poly.pdbx_strand_id
1 'polypeptide(L)' 'MHRTRNQNRGSFQLHGETIPELLHAVKMVLSDRQYHELCAAVNETAGYVNKRGLIFAAVQSRIKREEGCLE' A
#
# COMPACT_ATOMS: atom_id res chain seq x y z
N MET A 1 28.46 18.88 14.60
CA MET A 1 28.24 17.48 14.17
C MET A 1 26.77 17.33 13.81
N HIS A 2 26.45 17.35 12.52
CA HIS A 2 25.07 17.29 12.04
C HIS A 2 24.49 15.91 12.36
N ARG A 3 23.42 15.87 13.16
CA ARG A 3 22.62 14.66 13.36
C ARG A 3 21.92 14.36 12.05
N THR A 4 22.44 13.40 11.29
CA THR A 4 21.76 12.81 10.14
C THR A 4 20.42 12.28 10.65
N ARG A 5 19.33 12.98 10.30
CA ARG A 5 17.96 12.52 10.51
C ARG A 5 17.80 11.28 9.64
N ASN A 6 18.15 10.12 10.21
CA ASN A 6 17.79 8.82 9.69
C ASN A 6 16.27 8.84 9.57
N GLN A 7 15.79 9.19 8.38
CA GLN A 7 14.42 8.94 7.97
C GLN A 7 14.29 7.42 7.98
N ASN A 8 13.95 6.88 9.15
CA ASN A 8 13.29 5.59 9.23
C ASN A 8 11.95 5.81 8.53
N ARG A 9 12.00 5.83 7.19
CA ARG A 9 10.86 5.68 6.29
C ARG A 9 10.24 4.38 6.72
N GLY A 10 9.27 4.46 7.62
CA GLY A 10 8.59 3.30 8.17
C GLY A 10 8.14 2.46 6.99
N SER A 11 8.86 1.38 6.74
CA SER A 11 8.54 0.47 5.67
C SER A 11 7.22 -0.14 6.08
N PHE A 12 6.12 0.35 5.50
CA PHE A 12 4.80 -0.21 5.73
C PHE A 12 4.84 -1.63 5.17
N GLN A 13 5.15 -2.58 6.05
CA GLN A 13 5.21 -4.00 5.71
C GLN A 13 3.79 -4.53 5.82
N LEU A 14 3.21 -4.83 4.66
CA LEU A 14 1.98 -5.61 4.58
C LEU A 14 2.30 -7.02 5.07
N HIS A 15 2.07 -7.27 6.35
CA HIS A 15 2.07 -8.61 6.94
C HIS A 15 0.73 -9.27 6.60
N GLY A 16 0.75 -10.16 5.61
CA GLY A 16 -0.42 -10.93 5.21
C GLY A 16 -0.03 -11.95 4.14
N GLU A 17 -0.35 -13.22 4.40
CA GLU A 17 -0.06 -14.31 3.45
C GLU A 17 -1.20 -14.47 2.43
N THR A 18 -2.39 -13.96 2.74
CA THR A 18 -3.58 -14.09 1.90
C THR A 18 -4.12 -12.74 1.43
N ILE A 19 -4.79 -12.73 0.27
CA ILE A 19 -5.44 -11.53 -0.30
C ILE A 19 -6.38 -10.81 0.69
N PRO A 20 -7.27 -11.48 1.44
CA PRO A 20 -8.14 -10.80 2.39
C PRO A 20 -7.38 -10.12 3.54
N GLU A 21 -6.29 -10.71 4.03
CA GLU A 21 -5.45 -10.06 5.05
C GLU A 21 -4.76 -8.81 4.51
N LEU A 22 -4.21 -8.91 3.30
CA LEU A 22 -3.62 -7.76 2.62
C LEU A 22 -4.66 -6.65 2.39
N LEU A 23 -5.90 -7.00 1.98
CA LEU A 23 -7.00 -6.04 1.84
C LEU A 23 -7.37 -5.38 3.19
N HIS A 24 -7.40 -6.15 4.27
CA HIS A 24 -7.66 -5.58 5.60
C HIS A 24 -6.58 -4.55 5.98
N ALA A 25 -5.30 -4.89 5.78
CA ALA A 25 -4.19 -4.00 6.11
C ALA A 25 -4.26 -2.69 5.30
N VAL A 26 -4.59 -2.75 4.01
CA VAL A 26 -4.69 -1.53 3.17
C VAL A 26 -5.93 -0.70 3.46
N LYS A 27 -7.01 -1.29 4.00
CA LYS A 27 -8.19 -0.52 4.44
C LYS A 27 -7.84 0.49 5.53
N MET A 28 -6.83 0.22 6.34
CA MET A 28 -6.35 1.15 7.37
C MET A 28 -5.58 2.35 6.79
N VAL A 29 -5.12 2.25 5.53
CA VAL A 29 -4.25 3.25 4.88
C VAL A 29 -4.99 3.98 3.76
N LEU A 30 -5.97 3.33 3.13
CA LEU A 30 -6.74 3.84 2.02
C LEU A 30 -8.08 4.41 2.52
N SER A 31 -8.55 5.46 1.85
CA SER A 31 -9.93 5.93 2.01
C SER A 31 -10.92 4.90 1.46
N ASP A 32 -12.13 4.81 2.01
CA ASP A 32 -13.17 3.85 1.59
C ASP A 32 -13.35 3.76 0.06
N ARG A 33 -13.37 4.90 -0.64
CA ARG A 33 -13.48 4.92 -2.11
C ARG A 33 -12.34 4.17 -2.80
N GLN A 34 -11.09 4.43 -2.39
CA GLN A 34 -9.94 3.77 -2.99
C GLN A 34 -9.82 2.30 -2.59
N TYR A 35 -10.25 1.97 -1.37
CA TYR A 35 -10.38 0.58 -0.96
C TYR A 35 -11.38 -0.17 -1.84
N HIS A 36 -12.52 0.45 -2.17
CA HIS A 36 -13.54 -0.15 -3.03
C HIS A 36 -13.04 -0.36 -4.47
N GLU A 37 -12.37 0.65 -5.04
CA GLU A 37 -11.76 0.56 -6.38
C GLU A 37 -10.66 -0.52 -6.42
N LEU A 38 -9.82 -0.60 -5.38
CA LEU A 38 -8.81 -1.64 -5.27
C LEU A 38 -9.44 -3.03 -5.14
N CYS A 39 -10.51 -3.17 -4.35
CA CYS A 39 -11.20 -4.44 -4.17
C CYS A 39 -11.82 -4.94 -5.48
N ALA A 40 -12.41 -4.04 -6.28
CA ALA A 40 -12.91 -4.37 -7.62
C ALA A 40 -11.77 -4.86 -8.54
N ALA A 41 -10.68 -4.09 -8.63
CA ALA A 41 -9.51 -4.45 -9.44
C ALA A 41 -8.88 -5.78 -9.02
N VAL A 42 -8.77 -6.05 -7.72
CA VAL A 42 -8.27 -7.32 -7.17
C VAL A 42 -9.22 -8.48 -7.48
N ASN A 43 -10.53 -8.23 -7.50
CA ASN A 43 -11.53 -9.24 -7.84
C ASN A 43 -11.50 -9.60 -9.34
N GLU A 44 -11.34 -8.60 -10.21
CA GLU A 44 -11.23 -8.77 -11.66
C GLU A 44 -9.89 -9.38 -12.10
N THR A 45 -8.84 -9.19 -11.30
CA THR A 45 -7.51 -9.72 -11.60
C THR A 45 -7.43 -11.21 -11.31
N ALA A 46 -6.98 -12.01 -12.28
CA ALA A 46 -6.68 -13.42 -12.05
C ALA A 46 -5.27 -13.62 -11.50
N GLY A 47 -5.08 -14.65 -10.67
CA GLY A 47 -3.78 -15.05 -10.13
C GLY A 47 -3.36 -14.30 -8.87
N TYR A 48 -2.90 -15.06 -7.87
CA TYR A 48 -2.51 -14.54 -6.55
C TYR A 48 -1.39 -13.49 -6.63
N VAL A 49 -0.37 -13.73 -7.47
CA VAL A 49 0.78 -12.83 -7.63
C VAL A 49 0.34 -11.44 -8.13
N ASN A 50 -0.54 -11.41 -9.15
CA ASN A 50 -1.04 -10.15 -9.71
C ASN A 50 -1.95 -9.41 -8.72
N LYS A 51 -2.84 -10.14 -8.02
CA LYS A 51 -3.68 -9.57 -6.96
C LYS A 51 -2.82 -8.94 -5.86
N ARG A 52 -1.78 -9.64 -5.40
CA ARG A 52 -0.83 -9.14 -4.40
C ARG A 52 -0.11 -7.89 -4.90
N GLY A 53 0.36 -7.89 -6.14
CA GLY A 53 1.02 -6.74 -6.77
C GLY A 53 0.17 -5.46 -6.77
N LEU A 54 -1.12 -5.57 -7.12
CA LEU A 54 -2.05 -4.44 -7.11
C LEU A 54 -2.21 -3.82 -5.71
N ILE A 55 -2.35 -4.67 -4.69
CA ILE A 55 -2.52 -4.21 -3.30
C ILE A 55 -1.27 -3.46 -2.83
N PHE A 56 -0.08 -4.00 -3.11
CA PHE A 56 1.18 -3.33 -2.79
C PHE A 56 1.36 -2.02 -3.56
N ALA A 57 0.98 -1.96 -4.84
CA ALA A 57 1.07 -0.75 -5.65
C ALA A 57 0.14 0.36 -5.13
N ALA A 58 -1.05 0.01 -4.64
CA ALA A 58 -2.00 0.96 -4.06
C ALA A 58 -1.45 1.61 -2.77
N VAL A 59 -0.81 0.83 -1.91
CA VAL A 59 -0.16 1.33 -0.69
C VAL A 59 1.04 2.20 -1.02
N GLN A 60 1.91 1.74 -1.91
CA GLN A 60 3.07 2.54 -2.34
C GLN A 60 2.64 3.87 -2.96
N SER A 61 1.56 3.89 -3.73
CA SER A 61 1.02 5.13 -4.31
C SER A 61 0.52 6.12 -3.25
N ARG A 62 0.03 5.63 -2.10
CA ARG A 62 -0.33 6.49 -0.95
C ARG A 62 0.90 7.03 -0.24
N ILE A 63 1.85 6.15 0.09
CA ILE A 63 3.10 6.54 0.76
C ILE A 63 3.87 7.56 -0.09
N LYS A 64 3.94 7.34 -1.41
CA LYS A 64 4.60 8.26 -2.35
C LYS A 64 3.87 9.61 -2.47
N ARG A 65 2.57 9.68 -2.21
CA ARG A 65 1.82 10.94 -2.18
C ARG A 65 2.03 11.74 -0.90
N GLU A 66 2.39 11.11 0.22
CA GLU A 66 2.84 11.84 1.42
C GLU A 66 4.29 12.33 1.30
N GLU A 67 5.12 11.62 0.54
CA GLU A 67 6.49 12.05 0.17
C GLU A 67 6.51 12.97 -1.07
N GLY A 68 5.36 13.59 -1.42
CA GLY A 68 5.20 14.53 -2.54
C GLY A 68 5.54 15.98 -2.19
N CYS A 69 6.54 16.20 -1.33
CA CYS A 69 7.16 17.51 -1.07
C CYS A 69 8.68 17.34 -1.03
N LEU A 70 9.29 17.03 -2.18
CA LEU A 70 10.70 17.30 -2.43
C LEU A 70 10.95 17.33 -3.95
N GLU A 71 10.53 18.42 -4.59
CA GLU A 71 11.30 19.02 -5.69
C GLU A 71 11.90 20.33 -5.18
#